data_AF-A0AA88YT02-F1
#
_entry.id   AF-A0AA88YT02-F1
#
_cell.length_a   1.000
_cell.length_b   1.000
_cell.length_c   1.000
_cell.angle_alpha   90.00
_cell.angle_beta   90.00
_cell.angle_gamma   90.00
#
_symmetry.space_group_name_H-M   'P 1'
#
loop_
_entity.id
_entity.type
_entity.pdbx_description
1 polymer ?
#
loop_
_entity_poly.entity_id
_entity_poly.type
_entity_poly.pdbx_seq_one_letter_code
_entity_poly.pdbx_strand_id
1 'polypeptide(L)'
;YAANEVIGIPNVYPNYGDLKGAWAQKSLNENEYIQVRFEYEIYIEEVNIYETYNCGGVWKVEIMTIHGWVTVWEIPSLQVQLLKDSRIFSPDIIFVQHPSNMVKLTVNCAHADSWVEIDAIQITGSIDLTGKRTEYLLILEQLRNYFWCSWVYNSGWSRINSVNCKPILGAFAPV
;
A
#
# COMPACT_ATOMS: atom_id res chain seq x y z
N TYR A 1 8.23 6.08 14.19
CA TYR A 1 7.43 5.90 12.97
C TYR A 1 5.99 5.58 13.34
N ALA A 2 5.03 6.23 12.67
CA ALA A 2 3.61 6.12 12.96
C ALA A 2 2.86 5.50 11.77
N ALA A 3 1.69 4.90 12.03
CA ALA A 3 0.86 4.31 10.98
C ALA A 3 0.53 5.31 9.86
N ASN A 4 0.31 6.57 10.22
CA ASN A 4 -0.13 7.61 9.29
C ASN A 4 0.92 8.02 8.26
N GLU A 5 2.19 7.66 8.47
CA GLU A 5 3.26 8.03 7.57
C GLU A 5 3.07 7.40 6.17
N VAL A 6 2.35 6.27 6.08
CA VAL A 6 2.03 5.60 4.80
C VAL A 6 0.97 6.31 3.96
N ILE A 7 0.31 7.34 4.50
CA ILE A 7 -0.81 8.04 3.85
C ILE A 7 -0.27 9.06 2.84
N GLY A 8 -0.81 9.04 1.62
CA GLY A 8 -0.41 9.95 0.55
C GLY A 8 0.76 9.45 -0.31
N ILE A 9 1.41 10.37 -1.01
CA ILE A 9 2.58 10.07 -1.84
C ILE A 9 3.80 9.71 -0.98
N PRO A 10 4.78 8.98 -1.55
CA PRO A 10 6.03 8.65 -0.89
C PRO A 10 6.76 9.95 -0.56
N ASN A 11 7.28 10.06 0.66
CA ASN A 11 8.01 11.21 1.14
C ASN A 11 9.47 10.88 1.54
N VAL A 12 9.81 9.58 1.60
CA VAL A 12 11.16 9.06 1.87
C VAL A 12 11.82 8.55 0.57
N TYR A 13 11.12 7.75 -0.22
CA TYR A 13 11.60 7.23 -1.50
C TYR A 13 11.97 8.38 -2.45
N PRO A 14 13.10 8.30 -3.20
CA PRO A 14 13.99 7.14 -3.40
C PRO A 14 15.15 7.05 -2.41
N ASN A 15 15.09 7.74 -1.26
CA ASN A 15 16.14 7.61 -0.25
C ASN A 15 15.98 6.28 0.50
N TYR A 16 17.12 5.71 0.88
CA TYR A 16 17.20 4.54 1.75
C TYR A 16 17.72 4.93 3.14
N GLY A 17 17.11 4.39 4.19
CA GLY A 17 17.58 4.56 5.56
C GLY A 17 16.44 4.59 6.57
N ASP A 18 16.81 4.49 7.85
CA ASP A 18 15.93 4.70 9.01
C ASP A 18 15.61 6.22 9.09
N LEU A 19 14.53 6.64 8.42
CA LEU A 19 14.19 8.04 8.18
C LEU A 19 12.74 8.36 8.58
N LYS A 20 12.51 9.56 9.12
CA LYS A 20 11.16 10.11 9.33
C LYS A 20 10.40 10.19 8.02
N GLY A 21 9.17 9.67 8.04
CA GLY A 21 8.29 9.69 6.88
C GLY A 21 7.74 8.32 6.46
N ALA A 22 8.23 7.22 7.04
CA ALA A 22 7.74 5.87 6.74
C ALA A 22 7.02 5.21 7.92
N TRP A 23 6.16 4.23 7.62
CA TRP A 23 5.63 3.29 8.60
C TRP A 23 6.70 2.26 8.96
N ALA A 24 6.78 1.91 10.24
CA ALA A 24 7.50 0.73 10.72
C ALA A 24 6.58 -0.07 11.65
N GLN A 25 6.80 -1.38 11.70
CA GLN A 25 6.08 -2.27 12.60
C GLN A 25 6.34 -1.94 14.09
N LYS A 26 5.54 -2.51 15.01
CA LYS A 26 5.72 -2.28 16.46
C LYS A 26 6.69 -3.25 17.11
N SER A 27 6.69 -4.51 16.66
CA SER A 27 7.52 -5.58 17.20
C SER A 27 8.34 -6.22 16.08
N LEU A 28 9.50 -6.80 16.41
CA LEU A 28 10.40 -7.41 15.42
C LEU A 28 10.05 -8.89 15.16
N ASN A 29 8.75 -9.18 14.98
CA ASN A 29 8.26 -10.55 14.74
C ASN A 29 7.89 -10.78 13.27
N GLU A 30 7.34 -11.96 12.97
CA GLU A 30 7.09 -12.43 11.60
C GLU A 30 5.68 -12.13 11.06
N ASN A 31 4.79 -11.53 11.87
CA ASN A 31 3.36 -11.41 11.59
C ASN A 31 2.81 -9.99 11.85
N GLU A 32 3.66 -8.97 11.78
CA GLU A 32 3.20 -7.59 11.86
C GLU A 32 2.48 -7.20 10.56
N TYR A 33 1.50 -6.30 10.66
CA TYR A 33 0.71 -5.92 9.50
C TYR A 33 0.33 -4.44 9.50
N ILE A 34 0.11 -3.95 8.29
CA ILE A 34 -0.52 -2.66 8.01
C ILE A 34 -1.70 -2.87 7.07
N GLN A 35 -2.84 -2.29 7.42
CA GLN A 35 -4.03 -2.24 6.58
C GLN A 35 -4.21 -0.80 6.13
N VAL A 36 -4.45 -0.61 4.84
CA VAL A 36 -4.71 0.71 4.26
C VAL A 36 -6.03 0.71 3.54
N ARG A 37 -6.66 1.89 3.50
CA ARG A 37 -7.85 2.16 2.70
C ARG A 37 -7.59 3.32 1.75
N PHE A 38 -8.13 3.21 0.56
CA PHE A 38 -8.06 4.18 -0.54
C PHE A 38 -9.41 4.87 -0.73
N GLU A 39 -9.40 6.08 -1.29
CA GLU A 39 -10.62 6.89 -1.49
C GLU A 39 -11.67 6.16 -2.35
N TYR A 40 -11.22 5.50 -3.42
CA TYR A 40 -12.10 4.90 -4.43
C TYR A 40 -11.96 3.39 -4.45
N GLU A 41 -13.09 2.69 -4.61
CA GLU A 41 -13.12 1.27 -4.91
C GLU A 41 -12.81 1.05 -6.40
N ILE A 42 -11.80 0.24 -6.68
CA ILE A 42 -11.35 -0.09 -8.05
C ILE A 42 -11.15 -1.60 -8.16
N TYR A 43 -11.20 -2.16 -9.36
CA TYR A 43 -10.63 -3.46 -9.64
C TYR A 43 -9.12 -3.33 -9.61
N ILE A 44 -8.51 -3.75 -8.49
CA ILE A 44 -7.08 -3.60 -8.25
C ILE A 44 -6.31 -4.54 -9.20
N GLU A 45 -5.43 -3.95 -10.00
CA GLU A 45 -4.57 -4.65 -10.96
C GLU A 45 -3.12 -4.71 -10.46
N GLU A 46 -2.65 -3.66 -9.76
CA GLU A 46 -1.34 -3.66 -9.12
C GLU A 46 -1.40 -3.07 -7.70
N VAL A 47 -0.50 -3.54 -6.84
CA VAL A 47 -0.21 -2.96 -5.53
C VAL A 47 1.28 -2.59 -5.50
N ASN A 48 1.58 -1.31 -5.46
CA ASN A 48 2.94 -0.77 -5.47
C ASN A 48 3.34 -0.36 -4.04
N ILE A 49 4.36 -0.99 -3.50
CA ILE A 49 4.80 -0.85 -2.11
C ILE A 49 6.17 -0.16 -2.09
N TYR A 50 6.24 1.03 -1.51
CA TYR A 50 7.47 1.84 -1.46
C TYR A 50 8.24 1.48 -0.20
N GLU A 51 9.17 0.53 -0.30
CA GLU A 51 10.00 0.08 0.81
C GLU A 51 11.29 0.92 0.88
N THR A 52 11.63 1.45 2.06
CA THR A 52 12.74 2.42 2.22
C THR A 52 13.78 2.06 3.27
N TYR A 53 13.52 1.04 4.11
CA TYR A 53 14.51 0.51 5.04
C TYR A 53 14.29 -0.97 5.28
N ASN A 54 15.39 -1.75 5.29
CA ASN A 54 15.38 -3.21 5.40
C ASN A 54 14.31 -3.90 4.52
N CYS A 55 14.28 -3.52 3.25
CA CYS A 55 13.25 -3.90 2.29
C CYS A 55 13.23 -5.41 2.01
N GLY A 56 12.11 -5.93 1.49
CA GLY A 56 11.96 -7.36 1.21
C GLY A 56 11.22 -8.14 2.29
N GLY A 57 10.70 -7.47 3.31
CA GLY A 57 10.00 -8.09 4.43
C GLY A 57 8.52 -8.42 4.17
N VAL A 58 7.89 -7.86 3.14
CA VAL A 58 6.50 -8.18 2.79
C VAL A 58 6.41 -9.62 2.28
N TRP A 59 5.58 -10.45 2.92
CA TRP A 59 5.37 -11.84 2.51
C TRP A 59 3.93 -12.18 2.13
N LYS A 60 2.97 -11.28 2.42
CA LYS A 60 1.56 -11.48 2.06
C LYS A 60 0.84 -10.17 1.78
N VAL A 61 0.05 -10.17 0.70
CA VAL A 61 -0.87 -9.10 0.31
C VAL A 61 -2.29 -9.67 0.29
N GLU A 62 -3.19 -9.01 1.02
CA GLU A 62 -4.61 -9.36 1.06
C GLU A 62 -5.45 -8.14 0.65
N ILE A 63 -6.56 -8.39 -0.06
CA ILE A 63 -7.52 -7.37 -0.49
C ILE A 63 -8.88 -7.66 0.20
N MET A 64 -9.55 -6.63 0.70
CA MET A 64 -10.88 -6.79 1.31
C MET A 64 -11.95 -6.89 0.22
N THR A 65 -12.81 -7.89 0.31
CA THR A 65 -14.00 -8.07 -0.55
C THR A 65 -15.27 -8.11 0.31
N ILE A 66 -16.45 -8.21 -0.33
CA ILE A 66 -17.72 -8.48 0.39
C ILE A 66 -17.72 -9.81 1.15
N HIS A 67 -16.83 -10.74 0.79
CA HIS A 67 -16.70 -12.04 1.44
C HIS A 67 -15.57 -12.07 2.49
N GLY A 68 -14.91 -10.93 2.73
CA GLY A 68 -13.78 -10.80 3.65
C GLY A 68 -12.44 -10.64 2.91
N TRP A 69 -11.36 -10.80 3.67
CA TRP A 69 -9.99 -10.69 3.15
C TRP A 69 -9.66 -11.88 2.24
N VAL A 70 -9.16 -11.57 1.05
CA VAL A 70 -8.68 -12.54 0.06
C VAL A 70 -7.19 -12.34 -0.13
N THR A 71 -6.39 -13.39 0.06
CA THR A 71 -4.97 -13.37 -0.28
C THR A 71 -4.81 -13.30 -1.79
N VAL A 72 -4.12 -12.27 -2.27
CA VAL A 72 -3.86 -12.06 -3.70
C VAL A 72 -2.41 -12.27 -4.08
N TRP A 73 -1.50 -12.27 -3.10
CA TRP A 73 -0.12 -12.67 -3.28
C TRP A 73 0.46 -13.14 -1.95
N GLU A 74 1.25 -14.21 -1.97
CA GLU A 74 2.04 -14.64 -0.82
C GLU A 74 3.28 -15.45 -1.23
N ILE A 75 4.26 -15.44 -0.34
CA ILE A 75 5.39 -16.37 -0.32
C ILE A 75 5.53 -16.95 1.08
N PRO A 76 6.26 -18.07 1.28
CA PRO A 76 6.57 -18.55 2.63
C PRO A 76 7.26 -17.45 3.44
N SER A 77 6.77 -17.15 4.66
CA SER A 77 7.29 -16.05 5.48
C SER A 77 8.78 -16.15 5.78
N LEU A 78 9.34 -17.37 5.85
CA LEU A 78 10.76 -17.62 6.07
C LEU A 78 11.64 -17.36 4.82
N GLN A 79 11.04 -17.07 3.67
CA GLN A 79 11.74 -16.78 2.41
C GLN A 79 11.78 -15.27 2.08
N VAL A 80 11.42 -14.41 3.04
CA VAL A 80 11.58 -12.96 2.90
C VAL A 80 13.04 -12.59 2.67
N GLN A 81 13.26 -11.47 1.99
CA GLN A 81 14.58 -10.96 1.66
C GLN A 81 14.99 -9.89 2.67
N LEU A 82 16.30 -9.61 2.74
CA LEU A 82 16.83 -8.44 3.43
C LEU A 82 17.63 -7.62 2.42
N LEU A 83 16.99 -6.58 1.88
CA LEU A 83 17.57 -5.68 0.90
C LEU A 83 17.97 -4.37 1.59
N LYS A 84 19.19 -3.92 1.32
CA LYS A 84 19.77 -2.68 1.86
C LYS A 84 19.73 -1.57 0.80
N ASP A 85 18.59 -1.47 0.13
CA ASP A 85 18.29 -0.44 -0.89
C ASP A 85 16.78 -0.15 -0.87
N SER A 86 16.40 1.07 -1.24
CA SER A 86 14.99 1.43 -1.40
C SER A 86 14.44 0.87 -2.72
N ARG A 87 13.16 0.51 -2.76
CA ARG A 87 12.55 -0.01 -3.98
C ARG A 87 11.04 0.23 -4.02
N ILE A 88 10.50 0.16 -5.23
CA ILE A 88 9.08 -0.06 -5.45
C ILE A 88 8.90 -1.57 -5.64
N PHE A 89 8.26 -2.21 -4.68
CA PHE A 89 7.92 -3.63 -4.76
C PHE A 89 6.48 -3.78 -5.25
N SER A 90 6.33 -4.39 -6.43
CA SER A 90 5.07 -4.62 -7.12
C SER A 90 4.89 -6.11 -7.39
N PRO A 91 4.39 -6.90 -6.42
CA PRO A 91 4.21 -8.33 -6.62
C PRO A 91 3.14 -8.61 -7.69
N ASP A 92 3.32 -9.70 -8.45
CA ASP A 92 2.31 -10.21 -9.38
C ASP A 92 1.10 -10.75 -8.59
N ILE A 93 0.07 -9.91 -8.43
CA ILE A 93 -1.14 -10.28 -7.68
C ILE A 93 -2.13 -11.07 -8.52
N ILE A 94 -2.88 -11.95 -7.86
CA ILE A 94 -4.06 -12.61 -8.42
C ILE A 94 -5.17 -11.57 -8.55
N PHE A 95 -5.65 -11.37 -9.79
CA PHE A 95 -6.77 -10.47 -10.06
C PHE A 95 -8.05 -10.93 -9.36
N VAL A 96 -8.73 -9.99 -8.69
CA VAL A 96 -10.01 -10.24 -8.01
C VAL A 96 -11.12 -9.52 -8.77
N GLN A 97 -12.14 -10.28 -9.21
CA GLN A 97 -13.33 -9.75 -9.89
C GLN A 97 -14.31 -9.07 -8.91
N HIS A 98 -13.80 -8.22 -8.04
CA HIS A 98 -14.56 -7.44 -7.10
C HIS A 98 -13.83 -6.12 -6.85
N PRO A 99 -14.49 -4.96 -6.98
CA PRO A 99 -13.83 -3.70 -6.70
C PRO A 99 -13.49 -3.60 -5.20
N SER A 100 -12.34 -3.05 -4.86
CA SER A 100 -11.90 -2.88 -3.49
C SER A 100 -11.17 -1.56 -3.32
N ASN A 101 -11.20 -1.06 -2.10
CA ASN A 101 -10.41 0.08 -1.67
C ASN A 101 -9.60 -0.24 -0.42
N MET A 102 -9.35 -1.51 -0.09
CA MET A 102 -8.56 -1.87 1.09
C MET A 102 -7.54 -2.94 0.78
N VAL A 103 -6.31 -2.70 1.23
CA VAL A 103 -5.17 -3.60 1.12
C VAL A 103 -4.62 -3.86 2.51
N LYS A 104 -4.19 -5.08 2.77
CA LYS A 104 -3.44 -5.46 3.96
C LYS A 104 -2.12 -6.08 3.55
N LEU A 105 -1.03 -5.56 4.09
CA LEU A 105 0.30 -6.13 3.96
C LEU A 105 0.66 -6.82 5.27
N THR A 106 1.21 -8.02 5.18
CA THR A 106 1.85 -8.70 6.32
C THR A 106 3.35 -8.75 6.06
N VAL A 107 4.13 -8.36 7.07
CA VAL A 107 5.58 -8.28 7.01
C VAL A 107 6.21 -9.25 8.00
N ASN A 108 7.31 -9.86 7.59
CA ASN A 108 8.20 -10.60 8.47
C ASN A 108 9.47 -9.80 8.68
N CYS A 109 9.63 -9.29 9.89
CA CYS A 109 10.75 -8.43 10.26
C CYS A 109 11.81 -9.18 11.07
N ALA A 110 11.58 -10.46 11.41
CA ALA A 110 12.53 -11.26 12.17
C ALA A 110 13.86 -11.44 11.41
N HIS A 111 13.81 -11.54 10.07
CA HIS A 111 15.01 -11.67 9.24
C HIS A 111 15.88 -10.41 9.21
N ALA A 112 15.27 -9.23 9.40
CA ALA A 112 15.99 -7.97 9.52
C ALA A 112 16.59 -7.76 10.91
N ASP A 113 16.04 -8.44 11.94
CA ASP A 113 16.27 -8.16 13.37
C ASP A 113 16.20 -6.66 13.70
N SER A 114 15.35 -5.94 12.97
CA SER A 114 15.25 -4.48 12.95
C SER A 114 13.97 -4.03 12.24
N TRP A 115 13.76 -2.72 12.14
CA TRP A 115 12.60 -2.10 11.48
C TRP A 115 12.60 -2.37 9.98
N VAL A 116 11.45 -2.75 9.43
CA VAL A 116 11.20 -2.71 7.99
C VAL A 116 10.33 -1.49 7.76
N GLU A 117 10.70 -0.63 6.80
CA GLU A 117 10.00 0.62 6.59
C GLU A 117 9.29 0.68 5.24
N ILE A 118 8.01 1.05 5.30
CA ILE A 118 7.14 1.27 4.14
C ILE A 118 6.74 2.75 4.14
N ASP A 119 7.22 3.48 3.14
CA ASP A 119 6.96 4.91 2.96
C ASP A 119 5.55 5.16 2.45
N ALA A 120 5.11 4.41 1.44
CA ALA A 120 3.78 4.57 0.85
C ALA A 120 3.27 3.28 0.23
N ILE A 121 1.95 3.21 0.06
CA ILE A 121 1.27 2.15 -0.68
C ILE A 121 0.36 2.80 -1.72
N GLN A 122 0.47 2.31 -2.94
CA GLN A 122 -0.32 2.74 -4.09
C GLN A 122 -1.05 1.54 -4.70
N ILE A 123 -2.28 1.77 -5.17
CA ILE A 123 -2.98 0.81 -6.04
C ILE A 123 -3.22 1.43 -7.41
N THR A 124 -3.17 0.58 -8.43
CA THR A 124 -3.57 0.89 -9.81
C THR A 124 -4.64 -0.12 -10.24
N GLY A 125 -5.43 0.28 -11.24
CA GLY A 125 -6.48 -0.58 -11.76
C GLY A 125 -7.60 0.20 -12.43
N SER A 126 -8.73 -0.47 -12.58
CA SER A 126 -9.87 0.02 -13.34
C SER A 126 -11.10 0.29 -12.47
N ILE A 127 -11.92 1.26 -12.86
CA ILE A 127 -13.17 1.59 -12.17
C ILE A 127 -14.34 1.05 -13.00
N ASP A 128 -15.33 0.43 -12.35
CA ASP A 128 -16.60 0.17 -13.04
C ASP A 128 -17.33 1.50 -13.27
N LEU A 129 -17.35 1.94 -14.53
CA LEU A 129 -18.01 3.15 -14.96
C LEU A 129 -19.48 2.90 -15.37
N THR A 130 -19.94 1.65 -15.33
CA THR A 130 -21.29 1.27 -15.74
C THR A 130 -22.34 2.01 -14.89
N GLY A 131 -23.24 2.74 -15.54
CA GLY A 131 -24.30 3.50 -14.88
C GLY A 131 -23.86 4.80 -14.19
N LYS A 132 -22.60 5.24 -14.34
CA LYS A 132 -22.12 6.54 -13.83
C LYS A 132 -22.46 7.66 -14.83
N ARG A 133 -22.76 8.87 -14.32
CA ARG A 133 -23.07 10.06 -15.15
C ARG A 133 -21.81 10.60 -15.85
N THR A 134 -21.95 11.22 -17.01
CA THR A 134 -20.84 11.75 -17.83
C THR A 134 -19.90 12.71 -17.09
N GLU A 135 -20.42 13.58 -16.21
CA GLU A 135 -19.59 14.47 -15.38
C GLU A 135 -18.72 13.69 -14.37
N TYR A 136 -19.24 12.59 -13.83
CA TYR A 136 -18.46 11.65 -13.02
C TYR A 136 -17.42 10.91 -13.86
N LEU A 137 -17.76 10.52 -15.09
CA LEU A 137 -16.82 9.86 -16.00
C LEU A 137 -15.62 10.76 -16.28
N LEU A 138 -15.82 12.05 -16.56
CA LEU A 138 -14.74 13.01 -16.82
C LEU A 138 -13.81 13.18 -15.59
N ILE A 139 -14.37 13.23 -14.38
CA ILE A 139 -13.58 13.29 -13.15
C ILE A 139 -12.79 11.99 -12.93
N LEU A 140 -13.41 10.83 -13.14
CA LEU A 140 -12.75 9.53 -12.96
C LEU A 140 -11.70 9.25 -14.04
N GLU A 141 -11.92 9.68 -15.27
CA GLU A 141 -10.92 9.60 -16.34
C GLU A 141 -9.73 10.54 -16.11
N GLN A 142 -9.94 11.70 -15.45
CA GLN A 142 -8.88 12.59 -14.99
C GLN A 142 -8.12 12.04 -13.76
N LEU A 143 -8.70 11.08 -13.02
CA LEU A 143 -8.09 10.43 -11.85
C LEU A 143 -7.24 9.19 -12.19
N ARG A 144 -7.13 8.80 -13.48
CA ARG A 144 -6.12 7.86 -13.97
C ARG A 144 -4.73 8.43 -13.60
N ASN A 145 -3.89 7.84 -12.76
CA ASN A 145 -3.48 6.43 -12.73
C ASN A 145 -2.92 5.98 -11.36
N TYR A 146 -3.10 6.76 -10.29
CA TYR A 146 -2.38 6.51 -9.04
C TYR A 146 -3.24 6.83 -7.81
N PHE A 147 -3.71 5.79 -7.12
CA PHE A 147 -4.42 5.94 -5.86
C PHE A 147 -3.48 5.66 -4.70
N TRP A 148 -3.29 6.67 -3.87
CA TRP A 148 -2.48 6.58 -2.65
C TRP A 148 -3.35 6.27 -1.45
N CYS A 149 -2.76 5.62 -0.45
CA CYS A 149 -3.44 5.37 0.82
C CYS A 149 -4.05 6.65 1.39
N SER A 150 -5.29 6.58 1.85
CA SER A 150 -6.05 7.66 2.49
C SER A 150 -6.31 7.41 3.98
N TRP A 151 -6.34 6.14 4.42
CA TRP A 151 -6.49 5.75 5.82
C TRP A 151 -5.69 4.50 6.17
N VAL A 152 -5.31 4.34 7.44
CA VAL A 152 -4.50 3.22 7.90
C VAL A 152 -5.05 2.58 9.19
N TYR A 153 -4.88 1.27 9.34
CA TYR A 153 -5.13 0.49 10.56
C TYR A 153 -3.95 -0.47 10.78
N ASN A 154 -3.44 -0.63 12.01
CA ASN A 154 -2.33 -1.54 12.29
C ASN A 154 -2.51 -2.31 13.60
N SER A 155 -1.63 -3.29 13.84
CA SER A 155 -1.60 -4.18 15.00
C SER A 155 -1.38 -3.50 16.36
N GLY A 156 -1.08 -2.19 16.42
CA GLY A 156 -0.53 -1.58 17.62
C GLY A 156 -1.05 -0.20 18.02
N TRP A 157 -1.84 0.48 17.18
CA TRP A 157 -2.34 1.83 17.43
C TRP A 157 -3.81 1.96 17.03
N SER A 158 -4.65 2.30 18.01
CA SER A 158 -6.07 2.58 17.84
C SER A 158 -6.31 3.66 16.77
N ARG A 159 -7.20 3.36 15.81
CA ARG A 159 -7.80 4.26 14.79
C ARG A 159 -7.24 5.68 14.79
N ILE A 160 -6.50 6.06 13.76
CA ILE A 160 -6.02 7.44 13.60
C ILE A 160 -6.53 8.04 12.29
N ASN A 161 -6.86 9.33 12.42
CA ASN A 161 -7.62 10.24 11.57
C ASN A 161 -7.43 10.15 10.04
N SER A 162 -8.53 10.39 9.34
CA SER A 162 -8.56 10.75 7.92
C SER A 162 -7.65 11.94 7.65
N VAL A 163 -6.63 11.76 6.83
CA VAL A 163 -5.99 12.88 6.14
C VAL A 163 -6.59 12.86 4.75
N ASN A 164 -7.30 13.94 4.37
CA ASN A 164 -7.82 14.09 3.03
C ASN A 164 -6.63 14.08 2.06
N CYS A 165 -6.36 12.93 1.44
CA CYS A 165 -5.54 12.86 0.24
C CYS A 165 -6.33 13.59 -0.85
N LYS A 166 -6.06 14.88 -1.02
CA LYS A 166 -6.44 15.56 -2.26
C LYS A 166 -5.83 14.73 -3.40
N PRO A 167 -6.58 14.41 -4.46
CA PRO A 167 -5.96 13.84 -5.65
C PRO A 167 -4.83 14.78 -6.04
N ILE A 168 -3.61 14.26 -6.08
CA ILE A 168 -2.47 15.03 -6.57
C ILE A 168 -2.67 15.14 -8.06
N LEU A 169 -3.40 16.19 -8.45
CA LEU A 169 -3.43 16.69 -9.81
C LEU A 169 -1.99 17.03 -10.18
N GLY A 170 -1.37 16.16 -10.97
CA GLY A 170 -0.08 16.42 -11.61
C GLY A 170 1.13 16.00 -10.78
N ALA A 171 1.51 14.73 -10.91
CA ALA A 171 2.92 14.37 -10.96
C ALA A 171 3.09 13.35 -12.08
N PHE A 172 3.30 13.87 -13.29
CA PHE A 172 3.93 13.10 -14.35
C PHE A 172 5.30 12.65 -13.83
N ALA A 173 5.54 11.35 -13.72
CA ALA A 173 6.89 10.85 -13.92
C ALA A 173 7.05 10.67 -15.44
N PRO A 174 7.91 11.44 -16.13
CA PRO A 174 8.34 11.05 -17.45
C PRO A 174 9.22 9.79 -17.34
N VAL A 175 9.17 9.03 -18.43
CA VAL A 175 9.93 7.81 -18.77
C VAL A 175 11.36 7.80 -18.23
#